data_AF-A0AAD6Z5A4-F1
#
_entry.id   AF-A0AAD6Z5A4-F1
#
_cell.length_a   1.000
_cell.length_b   1.000
_cell.length_c   1.000
_cell.angle_alpha   90.00
_cell.angle_beta   90.00
_cell.angle_gamma   90.00
#
_symmetry.space_group_name_H-M   'P 1'
#
loop_
_entity.id
_entity.type
_entity.pdbx_description
1 polymer ?
#
loop_
_entity_poly.entity_id
_entity_poly.type
_entity_poly.pdbx_seq_one_letter_code
_entity_poly.pdbx_strand_id
1 'polypeptide(L)'
;MGNDDSEPGSPEITSPKAKEKKLSSGEEATFGETSPVGFHGRDLNGRIKQDDQYPFAAGGNSNIYRGKLTRSDGRKIRVAIKMIRMSDDGSGQQEEMLRRLKREVDVWSRLKHKNILTFIGVCEDLAPLPVLISPYYKFGHVGKYFSKQSP
;
A
#
# COMPACT_ATOMS: atom_id res chain seq x y z
N MET A 1 -80.85 16.76 24.60
CA MET A 1 -79.76 17.35 25.41
C MET A 1 -78.53 16.49 25.14
N GLY A 2 -77.70 16.81 24.14
CA GLY A 2 -76.69 17.89 24.15
C GLY A 2 -75.34 17.19 24.38
N ASN A 3 -74.60 16.87 23.30
CA ASN A 3 -73.42 17.62 22.80
C ASN A 3 -72.27 17.54 23.83
N ASP A 4 -71.01 17.22 23.55
CA ASP A 4 -70.18 17.12 22.34
C ASP A 4 -68.77 16.70 22.83
N ASP A 5 -67.85 16.51 21.89
CA ASP A 5 -66.42 16.75 22.01
C ASP A 5 -65.53 15.71 22.70
N SER A 6 -65.12 14.74 21.88
CA SER A 6 -63.81 14.11 21.97
C SER A 6 -62.75 15.00 21.31
N GLU A 7 -61.66 15.33 22.02
CA GLU A 7 -60.28 15.54 21.52
C GLU A 7 -59.36 16.10 22.65
N PRO A 8 -58.02 16.14 22.53
CA PRO A 8 -57.10 14.99 22.45
C PRO A 8 -55.90 15.11 23.43
N GLY A 9 -55.34 13.99 23.88
CA GLY A 9 -54.08 13.97 24.64
C GLY A 9 -52.86 13.83 23.72
N SER A 10 -52.08 14.91 23.58
CA SER A 10 -50.86 14.97 22.77
C SER A 10 -49.71 14.11 23.33
N PRO A 11 -48.84 13.51 22.49
CA PRO A 11 -47.65 12.79 22.96
C PRO A 11 -46.51 13.73 23.37
N GLU A 12 -45.86 13.36 24.47
CA GLU A 12 -44.78 14.08 25.16
C GLU A 12 -43.47 14.09 24.34
N ILE A 13 -42.93 15.28 24.10
CA ILE A 13 -41.68 15.52 23.36
C ILE A 13 -40.51 15.38 24.34
N THR A 14 -39.58 14.45 24.10
CA THR A 14 -38.29 14.40 24.81
C THR A 14 -37.14 14.63 23.83
N SER A 15 -36.49 15.79 23.94
CA SER A 15 -35.26 16.13 23.22
C SER A 15 -34.03 15.44 23.83
N PRO A 16 -33.01 15.08 23.03
CA PRO A 16 -31.82 14.38 23.50
C PRO A 16 -30.80 15.30 24.21
N LYS A 17 -30.28 14.84 25.34
CA LYS A 17 -29.16 15.46 26.08
C LYS A 17 -27.85 15.31 25.31
N ALA A 18 -27.17 16.45 25.11
CA ALA A 18 -25.82 16.56 24.57
C ALA A 18 -24.78 15.83 25.44
N LYS A 19 -23.81 15.15 24.80
CA LYS A 19 -22.57 14.69 25.43
C LYS A 19 -21.40 15.54 24.94
N GLU A 20 -20.60 15.95 25.91
CA GLU A 20 -19.49 16.88 25.83
C GLU A 20 -18.31 16.38 24.97
N LYS A 21 -17.63 17.34 24.33
CA LYS A 21 -16.35 17.14 23.66
C LYS A 21 -15.23 17.00 24.69
N LYS A 22 -14.36 16.00 24.53
CA LYS A 22 -12.99 16.05 25.06
C LYS A 22 -11.98 15.99 23.92
N LEU A 23 -11.11 16.99 23.92
CA LEU A 23 -10.03 17.24 22.98
C LEU A 23 -8.73 16.55 23.43
N SER A 24 -7.93 16.17 22.44
CA SER A 24 -6.50 15.83 22.48
C SER A 24 -6.14 14.38 22.87
N SER A 25 -5.54 13.62 21.95
CA SER A 25 -4.07 13.57 21.76
C SER A 25 -3.68 12.46 20.77
N GLY A 26 -2.71 12.74 19.89
CA GLY A 26 -1.89 11.76 19.19
C GLY A 26 -2.53 10.93 18.07
N GLU A 27 -2.44 11.39 16.82
CA GLU A 27 -2.51 10.48 15.66
C GLU A 27 -1.25 9.60 15.66
N GLU A 28 -1.32 8.44 16.31
CA GLU A 28 -0.40 7.35 16.00
C GLU A 28 -0.80 6.76 14.64
N ALA A 29 0.12 6.85 13.68
CA ALA A 29 -0.04 6.26 12.36
C ALA A 29 -0.26 4.75 12.50
N THR A 30 -1.47 4.30 12.20
CA THR A 30 -1.86 2.89 12.23
C THR A 30 -0.98 2.08 11.29
N PHE A 31 -0.19 1.18 11.88
CA PHE A 31 0.60 0.17 11.19
C PHE A 31 -0.37 -0.77 10.47
N GLY A 32 -0.20 -0.92 9.16
CA GLY A 32 -1.27 -1.30 8.24
C GLY A 32 -1.78 -2.74 8.35
N GLU A 33 -2.97 -2.93 7.78
CA GLU A 33 -3.55 -4.23 7.42
C GLU A 33 -2.50 -5.13 6.77
N THR A 34 -2.34 -6.32 7.35
CA THR A 34 -1.42 -7.36 6.88
C THR A 34 -1.86 -7.88 5.52
N SER A 35 -0.91 -8.18 4.63
CA SER A 35 -1.26 -8.80 3.34
C SER A 35 -1.94 -10.17 3.55
N PRO A 36 -2.87 -10.58 2.67
CA PRO A 36 -3.58 -11.86 2.74
C PRO A 36 -2.65 -13.08 2.84
N VAL A 37 -1.41 -12.95 2.37
CA VAL A 37 -0.42 -14.03 2.29
C VAL A 37 0.58 -13.99 3.46
N GLY A 38 0.30 -13.18 4.49
CA GLY A 38 1.05 -13.16 5.74
C GLY A 38 2.41 -12.45 5.67
N PHE A 39 2.58 -11.54 4.72
CA PHE A 39 3.76 -10.66 4.66
C PHE A 39 3.59 -9.46 5.60
N HIS A 40 4.66 -9.06 6.29
CA HIS A 40 4.71 -7.81 7.06
C HIS A 40 4.82 -6.61 6.12
N GLY A 41 3.73 -6.28 5.45
CA GLY A 41 3.61 -5.16 4.52
C GLY A 41 2.15 -4.79 4.30
N ARG A 42 1.92 -3.52 3.96
CA ARG A 42 0.59 -3.04 3.58
C ARG A 42 0.16 -3.72 2.27
N ASP A 43 -1.07 -4.23 2.23
CA ASP A 43 -1.69 -4.71 1.00
C ASP A 43 -2.07 -3.54 0.06
N LEU A 44 -1.69 -3.66 -1.21
CA LEU A 44 -1.94 -2.68 -2.28
C LEU A 44 -2.71 -3.28 -3.46
N ASN A 45 -3.29 -4.47 -3.31
CA ASN A 45 -4.15 -5.12 -4.29
C ASN A 45 -5.25 -4.17 -4.79
N GLY A 46 -5.53 -4.20 -6.09
CA GLY A 46 -6.51 -3.34 -6.78
C GLY A 46 -6.11 -1.86 -6.88
N ARG A 47 -4.97 -1.46 -6.32
CA ARG A 47 -4.53 -0.04 -6.28
C ARG A 47 -3.31 0.25 -7.15
N ILE A 48 -2.62 -0.77 -7.63
CA ILE A 48 -1.44 -0.63 -8.49
C ILE A 48 -1.84 -0.81 -9.96
N LYS A 49 -1.36 0.10 -10.81
CA LYS A 49 -1.39 -0.05 -12.27
C LYS A 49 0.03 -0.01 -12.80
N GLN A 50 0.47 -1.08 -13.48
CA GLN A 50 1.73 -1.09 -14.22
C GLN A 50 1.61 -0.21 -15.47
N ASP A 51 2.64 0.61 -15.74
CA ASP A 51 2.64 1.56 -16.86
C ASP A 51 3.23 0.95 -18.14
N ASP A 52 4.32 0.18 -18.03
CA ASP A 52 5.08 -0.36 -19.17
C ASP A 52 5.03 -1.88 -19.23
N GLN A 53 5.06 -2.45 -20.44
CA GLN A 53 5.15 -3.90 -20.63
C GLN A 53 6.54 -4.45 -20.25
N TYR A 54 7.60 -3.67 -20.45
CA TYR A 54 8.98 -4.09 -20.25
C TYR A 54 9.60 -3.40 -19.02
N PRO A 55 10.50 -4.08 -18.29
CA PRO A 55 11.16 -3.48 -17.14
C PRO A 55 12.13 -2.38 -17.60
N PHE A 56 12.21 -1.30 -16.82
CA PHE A 56 13.15 -0.21 -17.10
C PHE A 56 14.52 -0.42 -16.45
N ALA A 57 14.59 -1.36 -15.50
CA ALA A 57 15.82 -1.77 -14.84
C ALA A 57 15.71 -3.24 -14.42
N ALA A 58 16.85 -3.92 -14.33
CA ALA A 58 16.97 -5.25 -13.77
C ALA A 58 18.08 -5.26 -12.72
N GLY A 59 17.83 -5.95 -11.61
CA GLY A 59 18.84 -6.32 -10.62
C GLY A 59 19.13 -7.81 -10.70
N GLY A 60 20.06 -8.33 -9.88
CA GLY A 60 20.52 -9.72 -9.94
C GLY A 60 19.39 -10.77 -10.03
N ASN A 61 18.33 -10.60 -9.23
CA ASN A 61 17.20 -11.55 -9.14
C ASN A 61 15.83 -10.91 -9.38
N SER A 62 15.76 -9.69 -9.93
CA SER A 62 14.50 -8.96 -10.02
C SER A 62 14.43 -8.05 -11.23
N ASN A 63 13.22 -7.86 -11.74
CA ASN A 63 12.88 -6.86 -12.73
C ASN A 63 12.16 -5.69 -12.06
N ILE A 64 12.46 -4.46 -12.49
CA ILE A 64 11.85 -3.25 -11.96
C ILE A 64 11.02 -2.58 -13.06
N TYR A 65 9.72 -2.45 -12.80
CA TYR A 65 8.75 -1.80 -13.68
C TYR A 65 8.31 -0.47 -13.11
N ARG A 66 7.78 0.41 -13.95
CA ARG A 66 7.11 1.64 -13.50
C ARG A 66 5.62 1.38 -13.37
N GLY A 67 5.00 2.08 -12.45
CA GLY A 67 3.55 2.07 -12.30
C GLY A 67 3.03 3.27 -11.54
N LYS A 68 1.74 3.20 -11.22
CA LYS A 68 1.02 4.18 -10.43
C LYS A 68 0.30 3.48 -9.28
N LEU A 69 0.40 4.03 -8.08
CA LEU A 69 -0.43 3.68 -6.94
C LEU A 69 -1.55 4.72 -6.79
N THR A 70 -2.80 4.26 -6.74
CA THR A 70 -3.95 5.08 -6.33
C THR A 70 -4.10 5.02 -4.81
N ARG A 71 -3.90 6.15 -4.14
CA ARG A 71 -4.07 6.27 -2.68
C ARG A 71 -5.55 6.31 -2.30
N SER A 72 -5.81 6.12 -1.00
CA SER A 72 -7.16 6.22 -0.43
C SER A 72 -7.83 7.59 -0.64
N ASP A 73 -7.04 8.66 -0.74
CA ASP A 73 -7.50 10.02 -1.08
C ASP A 73 -7.70 10.23 -2.60
N GLY A 74 -7.61 9.17 -3.40
CA GLY A 74 -7.75 9.20 -4.86
C GLY A 74 -6.51 9.71 -5.61
N ARG A 75 -5.49 10.22 -4.91
CA ARG A 75 -4.27 10.72 -5.56
C ARG A 75 -3.46 9.59 -6.15
N LYS A 76 -2.86 9.83 -7.32
CA LYS A 76 -1.98 8.87 -8.00
C LYS A 76 -0.53 9.27 -7.80
N ILE A 77 0.29 8.34 -7.32
CA ILE A 77 1.75 8.53 -7.19
C ILE A 77 2.50 7.56 -8.09
N ARG A 78 3.64 7.97 -8.64
CA ARG A 78 4.50 7.08 -9.44
C ARG A 78 5.25 6.14 -8.50
N VAL A 79 5.24 4.86 -8.84
CA VAL A 79 5.88 3.80 -8.05
C VAL A 79 6.81 2.96 -8.92
N ALA A 80 7.82 2.38 -8.28
CA ALA A 80 8.59 1.29 -8.83
C ALA A 80 7.99 -0.02 -8.32
N ILE A 81 7.77 -0.95 -9.24
CA ILE A 81 7.24 -2.29 -8.99
C ILE A 81 8.42 -3.25 -9.14
N LYS A 82 8.88 -3.82 -8.02
CA LYS A 82 9.96 -4.81 -8.00
C LYS A 82 9.35 -6.20 -8.05
N MET A 83 9.60 -6.91 -9.14
CA MET A 83 9.15 -8.27 -9.38
C MET A 83 10.33 -9.22 -9.27
N ILE A 84 10.26 -10.20 -8.37
CA ILE A 84 11.29 -11.24 -8.23
C ILE A 84 11.18 -12.19 -9.42
N ARG A 85 12.31 -12.47 -10.08
CA ARG A 85 12.35 -13.37 -11.23
C ARG A 85 12.17 -14.81 -10.76
N MET A 86 11.30 -15.54 -11.46
CA MET A 86 11.18 -16.99 -11.29
C MET A 86 12.33 -17.67 -12.03
N SER A 87 12.99 -18.62 -11.36
CA SER A 87 13.94 -19.53 -12.01
C SER A 87 13.14 -20.52 -12.87
N ASP A 88 13.55 -20.73 -14.11
CA ASP A 88 12.84 -21.58 -15.08
C ASP A 88 13.33 -23.04 -15.08
N ASP A 89 14.12 -23.44 -14.08
CA ASP A 89 14.83 -24.72 -14.06
C ASP A 89 14.02 -25.90 -13.48
N GLY A 90 12.71 -25.71 -13.27
CA GLY A 90 11.77 -26.79 -12.93
C GLY A 90 12.01 -27.46 -11.57
N SER A 91 12.95 -26.98 -10.74
CA SER A 91 13.50 -27.75 -9.62
C SER A 91 12.84 -27.46 -8.24
N GLY A 92 11.56 -27.11 -8.18
CA GLY A 92 10.89 -26.90 -6.88
C GLY A 92 11.37 -25.67 -6.08
N GLN A 93 11.97 -24.67 -6.74
CA GLN A 93 12.52 -23.46 -6.10
C GLN A 93 11.47 -22.47 -5.58
N GLN A 94 10.18 -22.79 -5.66
CA GLN A 94 9.10 -21.91 -5.19
C GLN A 94 9.26 -21.54 -3.72
N GLU A 95 9.63 -22.50 -2.87
CA GLU A 95 9.89 -22.25 -1.46
C GLU A 95 11.07 -21.28 -1.26
N GLU A 96 12.15 -21.45 -2.02
CA GLU A 96 13.29 -20.53 -1.94
C GLU A 96 12.92 -19.12 -2.41
N MET A 97 12.14 -18.99 -3.49
CA MET A 97 11.67 -17.70 -3.96
C MET A 97 10.77 -17.01 -2.93
N LEU A 98 9.83 -17.74 -2.33
CA LEU A 98 8.98 -17.24 -1.26
C LEU A 98 9.80 -16.85 -0.03
N ARG A 99 10.83 -17.63 0.32
CA ARG A 99 11.75 -17.30 1.41
C ARG A 99 12.53 -16.01 1.13
N ARG A 100 13.03 -15.83 -0.09
CA ARG A 100 13.72 -14.61 -0.53
C ARG A 100 12.77 -13.40 -0.48
N LEU A 101 11.56 -13.55 -1.02
CA LEU A 101 10.52 -12.53 -1.01
C LEU A 101 10.14 -12.13 0.42
N LYS A 102 9.86 -13.11 1.29
CA LYS A 102 9.53 -12.86 2.70
C LYS A 102 10.65 -12.12 3.43
N ARG A 103 11.90 -12.53 3.22
CA ARG A 103 13.06 -11.84 3.78
C ARG A 103 13.16 -10.40 3.28
N GLU A 104 12.94 -10.16 1.99
CA GLU A 104 12.95 -8.80 1.46
C GLU A 104 11.87 -7.94 2.09
N VAL A 105 10.63 -8.44 2.18
CA VAL A 105 9.53 -7.70 2.81
C VAL A 105 9.82 -7.44 4.28
N ASP A 106 10.22 -8.46 5.04
CA ASP A 106 10.49 -8.33 6.48
C ASP A 106 11.63 -7.34 6.75
N VAL A 107 12.73 -7.41 6.00
CA VAL A 107 13.84 -6.46 6.18
C VAL A 107 13.40 -5.05 5.77
N TRP A 108 12.83 -4.90 4.58
CA TRP A 108 12.54 -3.59 4.02
C TRP A 108 11.42 -2.86 4.77
N SER A 109 10.42 -3.57 5.30
CA SER A 109 9.35 -2.99 6.13
C SER A 109 9.84 -2.40 7.46
N ARG A 110 10.96 -2.92 7.98
CA ARG A 110 11.61 -2.42 9.20
C ARG A 110 12.52 -1.22 8.96
N LEU A 111 12.96 -0.98 7.73
CA LEU A 111 13.87 0.13 7.41
C LEU A 111 13.09 1.44 7.26
N LYS A 112 13.17 2.31 8.27
CA LYS A 112 12.52 3.63 8.29
C LYS A 112 13.53 4.73 8.53
N HIS A 113 14.00 5.36 7.44
CA HIS A 113 14.93 6.49 7.52
C HIS A 113 14.87 7.35 6.25
N LYS A 114 15.12 8.66 6.35
CA LYS A 114 15.03 9.61 5.22
C LYS A 114 15.96 9.30 4.04
N ASN A 115 17.06 8.60 4.29
CA ASN A 115 18.07 8.23 3.27
C ASN A 115 17.99 6.76 2.85
N ILE A 116 16.99 6.01 3.33
CA ILE A 116 16.73 4.64 2.88
C ILE A 116 15.48 4.67 2.01
N LEU A 117 15.50 3.92 0.92
CA LEU A 117 14.35 3.83 0.02
C LEU A 117 13.12 3.33 0.80
N THR A 118 12.03 4.11 0.79
CA THR A 118 10.79 3.75 1.48
C THR A 118 10.14 2.53 0.85
N PHE A 119 9.80 1.53 1.67
CA PHE A 119 8.89 0.45 1.31
C PHE A 119 7.44 0.92 1.48
N ILE A 120 6.61 0.81 0.43
CA ILE A 120 5.19 1.21 0.49
C ILE A 120 4.31 0.02 0.87
N GLY A 121 4.57 -1.16 0.31
CA GLY A 121 3.76 -2.35 0.52
C GLY A 121 3.96 -3.42 -0.54
N VAL A 122 3.05 -4.39 -0.51
CA VAL A 122 3.03 -5.57 -1.38
C VAL A 122 1.78 -5.55 -2.23
N CYS A 123 1.86 -6.12 -3.43
CA CYS A 123 0.73 -6.32 -4.33
C CYS A 123 0.85 -7.71 -4.95
N GLU A 124 -0.25 -8.46 -4.94
CA GLU A 124 -0.33 -9.89 -5.24
C GLU A 124 -1.12 -10.15 -6.53
N ASP A 125 -1.88 -9.16 -7.00
CA ASP A 125 -2.76 -9.26 -8.17
C ASP A 125 -2.09 -8.85 -9.50
N LEU A 126 -0.78 -8.56 -9.49
CA LEU A 126 -0.02 -8.18 -10.70
C LEU A 126 0.80 -9.31 -11.33
N ALA A 127 1.17 -10.33 -10.57
CA ALA A 127 2.07 -11.39 -11.03
C ALA A 127 1.89 -12.67 -10.20
N PRO A 128 2.41 -13.83 -10.65
CA PRO A 128 2.30 -15.09 -9.92
C PRO A 128 2.93 -15.06 -8.52
N LEU A 129 3.93 -14.19 -8.29
CA LEU A 129 4.50 -13.92 -6.98
C LEU A 129 4.20 -12.47 -6.58
N PRO A 130 3.99 -12.21 -5.27
CA PRO A 130 3.81 -10.86 -4.78
C PRO A 130 4.96 -9.93 -5.19
N VAL A 131 4.60 -8.73 -5.65
CA VAL A 131 5.53 -7.67 -6.05
C VAL A 131 5.68 -6.64 -4.94
N LEU A 132 6.88 -6.06 -4.83
CA LEU A 132 7.20 -5.05 -3.83
C LEU A 132 7.09 -3.65 -4.43
N ILE A 133 6.46 -2.74 -3.68
CA ILE A 133 6.16 -1.39 -4.15
C ILE A 133 6.98 -0.35 -3.38
N SER A 134 7.59 0.57 -4.11
CA SER A 134 8.35 1.71 -3.57
C SER A 134 8.11 2.98 -4.41
N PRO A 135 8.47 4.19 -3.93
CA PRO A 135 8.39 5.38 -4.76
C PRO A 135 9.29 5.28 -5.99
N TYR A 136 8.85 5.80 -7.14
CA TYR A 136 9.68 5.86 -8.34
C TYR A 136 10.62 7.07 -8.31
N TYR A 137 11.92 6.84 -8.40
CA TYR A 137 12.93 7.89 -8.51
C TYR A 137 13.41 8.05 -9.95
N LYS A 138 13.05 9.17 -10.58
CA LYS A 138 13.29 9.44 -12.01
C LYS A 138 14.75 9.39 -12.45
N PHE A 139 15.67 9.69 -11.54
CA PHE A 139 17.10 9.75 -11.83
C PHE A 139 17.81 8.39 -11.73
N GLY A 140 17.10 7.35 -11.27
CA GLY A 140 17.64 6.00 -11.14
C GLY A 140 18.72 5.88 -10.07
N HIS A 141 19.60 4.88 -10.23
CA HIS A 141 20.70 4.63 -9.32
C HIS A 141 21.89 5.58 -9.59
N VAL A 142 22.74 5.73 -8.58
CA VAL A 142 23.86 6.68 -8.57
C VAL A 142 24.81 6.51 -9.77
N GLY A 143 25.09 5.27 -10.19
CA GLY A 143 25.93 5.01 -11.37
C GLY A 143 25.37 5.61 -12.67
N LYS A 144 24.04 5.59 -12.86
CA LYS A 144 23.37 6.21 -14.02
C LYS A 144 23.35 7.74 -13.92
N TYR A 145 23.36 8.26 -12.70
CA TYR A 145 23.44 9.70 -12.48
C TYR A 145 24.83 10.23 -12.84
N PHE A 146 25.90 9.56 -12.38
CA PHE A 146 27.28 9.97 -12.68
C PHE A 146 27.65 9.84 -14.16
N SER A 147 27.17 8.81 -14.86
CA SER A 147 27.47 8.66 -16.31
C SER A 147 26.85 9.76 -17.19
N LYS A 148 25.89 10.53 -16.67
CA LYS A 148 25.23 11.64 -17.37
C LYS A 148 25.82 13.00 -17.03
N GLN A 149 26.76 13.04 -16.07
CA GLN A 149 27.35 14.26 -15.53
C GLN A 149 28.82 14.41 -15.98
N SER A 150 29.28 13.64 -16.98
CA SER A 150 30.59 13.88 -17.59
C SER A 150 30.63 15.29 -18.18
N PRO A 151 31.61 16.14 -17.81
CA PRO A 151 31.77 17.48 -18.33
C PRO A 151 32.08 17.51 -19.83
#